data_AF-A0AAJ2H477-F1
#
_entry.id   AF-A0AAJ2H477-F1
#
_cell.length_a   1.000
_cell.length_b   1.000
_cell.length_c   1.000
_cell.angle_alpha   90.00
_cell.angle_beta   90.00
_cell.angle_gamma   90.00
#
_symmetry.space_group_name_H-M   'P 1'
#
loop_
_entity.id
_entity.type
_entity.pdbx_description
1 polymer ?
#
loop_
_entity_poly.entity_id
_entity_poly.type
_entity_poly.pdbx_seq_one_letter_code
_entity_poly.pdbx_strand_id
1 'polypeptide(L)' 'MPAFLSNEWFDKVDSLTAEAGDLNLSPALAGMALNMTVTEAGKEDVNLSLDGGKIQKGLSSN' A
#
# COMPACT_ATOMS: atom_id res chain seq x y z
N MET A 1 -7.34 -10.39 12.72
CA MET A 1 -6.66 -9.51 11.75
C MET A 1 -6.84 -10.13 10.38
N PRO A 2 -7.13 -9.34 9.33
CA PRO A 2 -7.24 -9.86 7.97
C PRO A 2 -5.92 -10.48 7.53
N ALA A 3 -5.98 -11.49 6.66
CA ALA A 3 -4.80 -12.18 6.15
C ALA A 3 -3.92 -11.20 5.34
N PHE A 4 -2.62 -11.22 5.58
CA PHE A 4 -1.68 -10.35 4.85
C PHE A 4 -1.88 -10.47 3.34
N LEU A 5 -1.96 -9.33 2.65
CA LEU A 5 -2.21 -9.20 1.19
C LEU A 5 -3.59 -9.66 0.68
N SER A 6 -4.53 -10.01 1.56
CA SER A 6 -5.92 -10.21 1.15
C SER A 6 -6.62 -8.89 0.83
N ASN A 7 -7.74 -8.94 0.10
CA ASN A 7 -8.58 -7.76 -0.13
C ASN A 7 -9.01 -7.11 1.18
N GLU A 8 -9.47 -7.89 2.16
CA GLU A 8 -9.87 -7.39 3.48
C GLU A 8 -8.71 -6.70 4.23
N TRP A 9 -7.47 -7.10 3.96
CA TRP A 9 -6.29 -6.44 4.53
C TRP A 9 -6.07 -5.08 3.90
N PHE A 10 -6.17 -4.98 2.58
CA PHE A 10 -6.12 -3.68 1.88
C PHE A 10 -7.28 -2.77 2.29
N ASP A 11 -8.50 -3.30 2.42
CA ASP A 11 -9.65 -2.53 2.92
C ASP A 11 -9.36 -1.95 4.32
N LYS A 12 -8.70 -2.72 5.18
CA LYS A 12 -8.31 -2.22 6.51
C LYS A 12 -7.19 -1.18 6.43
N VAL A 13 -6.23 -1.33 5.53
CA VAL A 13 -5.17 -0.33 5.28
C VAL A 13 -5.79 0.98 4.78
N ASP A 14 -6.75 0.92 3.87
CA ASP A 14 -7.46 2.08 3.35
C ASP A 14 -8.26 2.79 4.45
N SER A 15 -8.96 2.04 5.30
CA SER A 15 -9.64 2.57 6.50
C SER A 15 -8.67 3.33 7.41
N LEU A 16 -7.54 2.73 7.75
CA LEU A 16 -6.54 3.35 8.62
C LEU A 16 -5.90 4.60 7.98
N THR A 17 -5.67 4.54 6.67
CA THR A 17 -5.14 5.67 5.90
C THR A 17 -6.14 6.84 5.85
N ALA A 18 -7.43 6.55 5.71
CA ALA A 18 -8.48 7.55 5.76
C ALA A 18 -8.64 8.15 7.17
N GLU A 19 -8.56 7.32 8.22
CA GLU A 19 -8.58 7.75 9.63
C GLU A 19 -7.38 8.65 9.97
N ALA A 20 -6.20 8.36 9.42
CA ALA A 20 -5.01 9.19 9.61
C ALA A 20 -5.11 10.56 8.93
N GLY A 21 -5.93 10.69 7.88
CA GLY A 21 -6.17 11.95 7.18
C GLY A 21 -4.94 12.45 6.41
N ASP A 22 -4.60 13.73 6.61
CA ASP A 22 -3.40 14.33 6.01
C ASP A 22 -2.15 13.97 6.85
N LEU A 23 -1.20 13.30 6.19
CA LEU A 23 0.04 12.84 6.80
C LEU A 23 1.08 13.96 6.97
N ASN A 24 0.86 15.15 6.39
CA ASN A 24 1.77 16.31 6.45
C ASN A 24 3.24 15.92 6.19
N LEU A 25 3.45 15.16 5.11
CA LEU A 25 4.76 14.61 4.77
C LEU A 25 5.69 15.69 4.23
N SER A 26 6.99 15.50 4.45
CA SER A 26 7.99 16.30 3.76
C SER A 26 7.91 16.07 2.23
N PRO A 27 8.30 17.05 1.39
CA PRO A 27 8.23 16.91 -0.07
C PRO A 27 8.95 15.66 -0.61
N ALA A 28 10.05 15.26 0.05
CA ALA A 28 10.80 14.07 -0.34
C ALA A 28 10.00 12.77 -0.12
N LEU A 29 9.19 12.69 0.94
CA LEU A 29 8.36 11.51 1.23
C LEU A 29 7.04 11.53 0.45
N ALA A 30 6.51 12.73 0.17
CA ALA A 30 5.31 12.88 -0.67
C ALA A 30 5.56 12.47 -2.13
N GLY A 31 6.78 12.69 -2.65
CA GLY A 31 7.20 12.28 -3.99
C GLY A 31 7.81 10.88 -4.07
N MET A 32 7.83 10.12 -2.97
CA MET A 32 8.41 8.78 -2.95
C MET A 32 7.37 7.74 -3.37
N ALA A 33 7.73 6.92 -4.36
CA ALA A 33 7.00 5.72 -4.73
C ALA A 33 7.90 4.49 -4.63
N LEU A 34 7.44 3.45 -3.95
CA LEU A 34 8.09 2.15 -3.90
C LEU A 34 7.10 1.06 -4.30
N ASN A 35 7.44 0.32 -5.35
CA ASN A 35 6.65 -0.79 -5.87
C ASN A 35 7.20 -2.12 -5.35
N MET A 36 6.32 -3.01 -4.91
CA MET A 36 6.66 -4.34 -4.42
C MET A 36 5.71 -5.38 -5.02
N THR A 37 6.30 -6.44 -5.54
CA THR A 37 5.60 -7.66 -5.95
C THR A 37 5.95 -8.75 -4.96
N VAL A 38 4.92 -9.35 -4.34
CA VAL A 38 5.08 -10.47 -3.43
C VAL A 38 4.65 -11.75 -4.13
N THR A 39 5.60 -12.69 -4.22
CA THR A 39 5.42 -13.97 -4.90
C THR A 39 5.44 -15.11 -3.87
N GLU A 40 4.50 -16.04 -3.94
CA GLU A 40 4.47 -17.24 -3.09
C GLU A 40 4.14 -18.46 -3.96
N ALA A 41 4.85 -19.59 -3.74
CA ALA A 41 4.63 -20.79 -4.52
C ALA A 41 3.18 -21.27 -4.42
N GLY A 42 2.51 -21.44 -5.57
CA GLY A 42 1.11 -21.86 -5.64
C GLY A 42 0.08 -20.74 -5.40
N LYS A 43 0.50 -19.48 -5.36
CA LYS A 43 -0.39 -18.30 -5.33
C LYS A 43 -0.08 -17.36 -6.48
N GLU A 44 -1.05 -16.53 -6.82
CA GLU A 44 -0.84 -15.41 -7.74
C GLU A 44 0.02 -14.34 -7.07
N ASP A 45 0.83 -13.64 -7.86
CA ASP A 45 1.61 -12.51 -7.40
C ASP A 45 0.69 -11.39 -6.94
N VAL A 46 1.02 -10.80 -5.79
CA VAL A 46 0.30 -9.62 -5.29
C VAL A 46 1.20 -8.41 -5.36
N ASN A 47 0.70 -7.38 -6.02
CA ASN A 47 1.37 -6.08 -6.12
C ASN A 47 0.85 -5.12 -5.05
N LEU A 48 1.77 -4.37 -4.45
CA LEU A 48 1.48 -3.22 -3.60
C LEU A 48 2.49 -2.10 -3.83
N SER A 49 2.11 -0.89 -3.43
CA SER A 49 2.99 0.26 -3.48
C SER A 49 2.94 1.08 -2.21
N LEU A 50 4.06 1.69 -1.82
CA LEU A 50 4.11 2.81 -0.90
C LEU A 50 4.22 4.09 -1.71
N ASP A 51 3.14 4.84 -1.81
CA ASP A 51 3.05 6.07 -2.62
C ASP A 51 2.48 7.22 -1.77
N GLY A 52 3.19 8.35 -1.74
CA GLY A 52 2.82 9.50 -0.92
C GLY A 52 2.68 9.13 0.57
N GLY A 53 3.53 8.21 1.05
CA GLY A 53 3.51 7.68 2.42
C GLY A 53 2.34 6.75 2.75
N LYS A 54 1.58 6.29 1.76
CA LYS A 54 0.42 5.41 1.93
C LYS A 54 0.63 4.07 1.25
N ILE A 55 0.24 2.99 1.92
CA ILE A 55 0.26 1.65 1.30
C ILE A 55 -1.00 1.50 0.45
N GLN A 56 -0.84 1.06 -0.79
CA GLN A 56 -1.92 0.88 -1.75
C GLN A 56 -1.83 -0.50 -2.41
N LYS A 57 -2.98 -1.04 -2.80
CA LYS A 57 -3.03 -2.25 -3.63
C LYS A 57 -2.65 -1.90 -5.08
N GLY A 58 -1.76 -2.68 -5.67
CA GLY A 58 -1.27 -2.45 -7.04
C GLY A 58 0.07 -1.70 -7.07
N LEU A 59 0.54 -1.40 -8.28
CA LEU A 59 1.79 -0.67 -8.50
C LEU A 59 1.47 0.81 -8.72
N SER A 60 2.23 1.69 -8.09
CA SER A 60 2.19 3.12 -8.37
C SER A 60 2.87 3.41 -9.72
N SER A 61 2.32 4.43 -10.40
CA SER A 61 2.83 4.98 -11.66
C SER A 61 3.40 6.40 -11.50
N ASN A 62 3.48 6.88 -10.26
CA ASN A 62 4.08 8.16 -9.90
C ASN A 62 5.53 8.25 -10.41
#